data_AF-A0A835QGE6-F1
#
_entry.id   AF-A0A835QGE6-F1
#
_cell.length_a   1.000
_cell.length_b   1.000
_cell.length_c   1.000
_cell.angle_alpha   90.00
_cell.angle_beta   90.00
_cell.angle_gamma   90.00
#
_symmetry.space_group_name_H-M   'P 1'
#
loop_
_entity.id
_entity.type
_entity.pdbx_description
1 polymer ?
#
loop_
_entity_poly.entity_id
_entity_poly.type
_entity_poly.pdbx_seq_one_letter_code
_entity_poly.pdbx_strand_id
1 'polypeptide(L)'
;MSKKAQILLELGETWNAIKSATRATELDPAWAEAWITLGRAQLNFGEPDMAIDSFDKALVLKPDHEEAKADRKSASHLVRQRKQLHLSGLSIEERRFRVQDPDGSPNSS
;
A
#
# COMPACT_ATOMS: atom_id res chain seq x y z
N MET A 1 7.30 -23.13 17.72
CA MET A 1 7.51 -22.72 16.31
C MET A 1 8.33 -21.44 16.32
N SER A 2 9.36 -21.31 15.48
CA SER A 2 10.17 -20.08 15.43
C SER A 2 9.38 -18.97 14.75
N LYS A 3 9.56 -17.71 15.18
CA LYS A 3 8.90 -16.53 14.57
C LYS A 3 9.16 -16.44 13.05
N LYS A 4 10.32 -16.93 12.60
CA LYS A 4 10.67 -17.09 11.18
C LYS A 4 9.77 -18.09 10.44
N ALA A 5 9.46 -19.24 11.04
CA ALA A 5 8.57 -20.23 10.43
C ALA A 5 7.14 -19.67 10.31
N GLN A 6 6.68 -18.92 11.31
CA GLN A 6 5.36 -18.28 11.28
C GLN A 6 5.24 -17.23 10.15
N ILE A 7 6.26 -16.39 9.97
CA ILE A 7 6.30 -15.40 8.88
C ILE A 7 6.26 -16.07 7.50
N LEU A 8 7.00 -17.17 7.33
CA LEU A 8 7.02 -17.91 6.06
C LEU A 8 5.68 -18.56 5.73
N LEU A 9 5.00 -19.09 6.75
CA LEU A 9 3.65 -19.65 6.60
C LEU A 9 2.65 -18.55 6.23
N GLU A 10 2.66 -17.43 6.96
CA GLU A 10 1.78 -16.29 6.71
C GLU A 10 1.97 -15.70 5.30
N LEU A 11 3.21 -15.60 4.82
CA LEU A 11 3.49 -15.14 3.47
C LEU A 11 2.97 -16.12 2.40
N GLY A 12 3.13 -17.42 2.61
CA GLY A 12 2.63 -18.45 1.71
C GLY A 12 1.09 -18.48 1.65
N GLU A 13 0.44 -18.35 2.81
CA GLU A 13 -1.01 -18.26 2.92
C GLU A 13 -1.54 -17.01 2.23
N THR A 14 -0.90 -15.86 2.43
CA THR A 14 -1.28 -14.59 1.81
C THR A 14 -1.17 -14.66 0.29
N TRP A 15 -0.09 -15.25 -0.24
CA TRP A 15 0.08 -15.43 -1.68
C TRP A 15 -0.98 -16.37 -2.28
N ASN A 16 -1.29 -17.47 -1.59
CA ASN A 16 -2.34 -18.39 -2.01
C ASN A 16 -3.72 -17.74 -1.98
N ALA A 17 -3.99 -16.88 -0.98
CA ALA A 17 -5.23 -16.12 -0.88
C ALA A 17 -5.39 -15.17 -2.08
N ILE A 18 -4.35 -14.41 -2.43
CA ILE A 18 -4.35 -13.55 -3.62
C ILE A 18 -4.62 -14.39 -4.87
N LYS A 19 -3.89 -15.49 -5.09
CA LYS A 19 -4.06 -16.33 -6.27
C LYS A 19 -5.48 -16.87 -6.40
N SER A 20 -6.05 -17.33 -5.30
CA SER A 20 -7.41 -17.90 -5.26
C SER A 20 -8.46 -16.81 -5.50
N ALA A 21 -8.32 -15.65 -4.87
CA ALA A 21 -9.23 -14.52 -5.06
C ALA A 21 -9.15 -13.94 -6.48
N THR A 22 -7.95 -13.82 -7.06
CA THR A 22 -7.78 -13.43 -8.48
C THR A 22 -8.48 -14.42 -9.40
N ARG A 23 -8.35 -15.73 -9.14
CA ARG A 23 -9.05 -16.71 -9.96
C ARG A 23 -10.57 -16.59 -9.85
N ALA A 24 -11.08 -16.28 -8.66
CA ALA A 24 -12.50 -16.01 -8.45
C ALA A 24 -12.99 -14.80 -9.27
N THR A 25 -12.22 -13.72 -9.32
CA THR A 25 -12.58 -12.52 -10.09
C THR A 25 -12.46 -12.72 -11.62
N GLU A 26 -11.59 -13.62 -12.07
CA GLU A 26 -11.52 -14.04 -13.47
C GLU A 26 -12.70 -14.93 -13.88
N LEU A 27 -13.13 -15.81 -12.99
CA LEU A 27 -14.23 -16.74 -13.23
C LEU A 27 -15.59 -16.02 -13.23
N ASP A 28 -15.77 -15.09 -12.30
CA ASP A 28 -16.95 -14.23 -12.23
C ASP A 28 -16.55 -12.77 -11.94
N PRO A 29 -16.37 -11.95 -12.99
CA PRO A 29 -16.06 -10.54 -12.84
C PRO A 29 -17.17 -9.72 -12.18
N ALA A 30 -18.41 -10.22 -12.13
CA ALA A 30 -19.55 -9.55 -11.50
C ALA A 30 -19.72 -9.94 -10.02
N TRP A 31 -18.85 -10.80 -9.50
CA TRP A 31 -18.89 -11.21 -8.10
C TRP A 31 -18.19 -10.19 -7.19
N ALA A 32 -18.98 -9.30 -6.59
CA ALA A 32 -18.48 -8.22 -5.73
C ALA A 32 -17.62 -8.74 -4.56
N GLU A 33 -18.05 -9.81 -3.88
CA GLU A 33 -17.33 -10.35 -2.72
C GLU A 33 -15.97 -10.97 -3.09
N ALA A 34 -15.78 -11.45 -4.33
CA ALA A 34 -14.47 -11.88 -4.81
C ALA A 34 -13.49 -10.70 -4.93
N TRP A 35 -13.96 -9.57 -5.46
CA TRP A 35 -13.16 -8.34 -5.52
C TRP A 35 -12.83 -7.79 -4.13
N ILE A 36 -13.76 -7.86 -3.16
CA ILE A 36 -13.50 -7.49 -1.76
C ILE A 36 -12.43 -8.40 -1.15
N THR A 37 -12.56 -9.70 -1.35
CA THR A 37 -11.60 -10.69 -0.84
C THR A 37 -10.21 -10.47 -1.44
N LEU A 38 -10.13 -10.19 -2.75
CA LEU A 38 -8.89 -9.87 -3.43
C LEU A 38 -8.25 -8.60 -2.85
N GLY A 39 -9.02 -7.54 -2.64
CA GLY A 39 -8.54 -6.29 -2.04
C GLY A 39 -8.00 -6.48 -0.62
N ARG A 40 -8.68 -7.29 0.22
CA ARG A 40 -8.21 -7.62 1.57
C ARG A 40 -6.93 -8.45 1.55
N ALA A 41 -6.83 -9.42 0.65
CA ALA A 41 -5.63 -10.23 0.50
C ALA A 41 -4.43 -9.37 0.04
N GLN A 42 -4.65 -8.44 -0.88
CA GLN A 42 -3.63 -7.48 -1.35
C GLN A 42 -3.20 -6.51 -0.23
N LEU A 43 -4.14 -6.05 0.61
CA LEU A 43 -3.81 -5.25 1.80
C LEU A 43 -2.91 -6.02 2.77
N ASN A 44 -3.26 -7.26 3.09
CA ASN A 44 -2.46 -8.11 3.98
C ASN A 44 -1.06 -8.40 3.41
N PHE A 45 -0.94 -8.45 2.08
CA PHE A 45 0.35 -8.61 1.39
C PHE A 45 1.17 -7.32 1.34
N GLY A 46 0.58 -6.16 1.67
CA GLY A 46 1.27 -4.87 1.65
C GLY A 46 1.20 -4.14 0.31
N GLU A 47 0.22 -4.47 -0.54
CA GLU A 47 -0.01 -3.86 -1.85
C GLU A 47 -1.29 -3.00 -1.86
N PRO A 48 -1.31 -1.85 -1.15
CA PRO A 48 -2.52 -1.06 -0.96
C PRO A 48 -2.99 -0.37 -2.24
N ASP A 49 -2.12 -0.10 -3.22
CA ASP A 49 -2.54 0.46 -4.52
C ASP A 49 -3.42 -0.53 -5.29
N MET A 50 -2.99 -1.80 -5.38
CA MET A 50 -3.78 -2.85 -6.03
C MET A 50 -5.09 -3.13 -5.27
N ALA A 51 -5.05 -3.06 -3.94
CA ALA A 51 -6.24 -3.23 -3.13
C ALA A 51 -7.31 -2.18 -3.43
N ILE A 52 -6.92 -0.91 -3.64
CA ILE A 52 -7.86 0.16 -4.01
C ILE A 52 -8.58 -0.19 -5.31
N ASP A 53 -7.86 -0.64 -6.34
CA ASP A 53 -8.46 -1.02 -7.62
C ASP A 53 -9.47 -2.17 -7.47
N SER A 54 -9.14 -3.16 -6.64
CA SER A 54 -10.04 -4.27 -6.33
C SER A 54 -11.30 -3.80 -5.59
N PHE A 55 -11.15 -2.94 -4.56
CA PHE A 55 -12.30 -2.39 -3.86
C PHE A 55 -13.15 -1.47 -4.73
N ASP A 56 -12.53 -0.71 -5.64
CA ASP A 56 -13.25 0.12 -6.61
C ASP A 56 -14.14 -0.73 -7.51
N LYS A 57 -13.63 -1.86 -8.03
CA LYS A 57 -14.44 -2.81 -8.79
C LYS A 57 -15.59 -3.40 -7.96
N ALA A 58 -15.32 -3.78 -6.71
CA ALA A 58 -16.36 -4.26 -5.80
C ALA A 58 -17.47 -3.22 -5.58
N LEU A 59 -17.11 -1.95 -5.40
CA LEU A 59 -18.04 -0.86 -5.15
C LEU A 59 -18.81 -0.41 -6.39
N VAL A 60 -18.27 -0.64 -7.60
CA VAL A 60 -19.04 -0.49 -8.84
C VAL A 60 -20.18 -1.51 -8.88
N LEU A 61 -19.93 -2.74 -8.45
CA LEU A 61 -20.91 -3.83 -8.43
C LEU A 61 -21.91 -3.68 -7.27
N LYS A 62 -21.42 -3.25 -6.10
CA LYS A 62 -22.21 -3.10 -4.87
C LYS A 62 -21.87 -1.78 -4.15
N PRO A 63 -22.47 -0.65 -4.61
CA PRO A 63 -22.13 0.68 -4.12
C PRO A 63 -22.50 0.94 -2.65
N ASP A 64 -23.37 0.12 -2.07
CA ASP A 64 -23.85 0.19 -0.69
C ASP A 64 -23.03 -0.69 0.28
N HIS A 65 -21.97 -1.34 -0.19
CA HIS A 65 -21.13 -2.17 0.69
C HIS A 65 -20.23 -1.32 1.60
N GLU A 66 -20.71 -1.01 2.80
CA GLU A 66 -20.02 -0.12 3.75
C GLU A 66 -18.63 -0.62 4.16
N GLU A 67 -18.44 -1.93 4.40
CA GLU A 67 -17.10 -2.45 4.73
C GLU A 67 -16.09 -2.25 3.59
N ALA A 68 -16.50 -2.44 2.33
CA ALA A 68 -15.61 -2.25 1.18
C ALA A 68 -15.22 -0.77 1.04
N LYS A 69 -16.11 0.19 1.37
CA LYS A 69 -15.77 1.61 1.44
C LYS A 69 -14.75 1.89 2.54
N ALA A 70 -14.93 1.29 3.71
CA ALA A 70 -14.01 1.43 4.84
C ALA A 70 -12.63 0.85 4.52
N ASP A 71 -12.57 -0.33 3.91
CA ASP A 71 -11.33 -0.99 3.52
C ASP A 71 -10.59 -0.19 2.44
N ARG A 72 -11.32 0.31 1.42
CA ARG A 72 -10.75 1.21 0.40
C ARG A 72 -10.18 2.50 0.99
N LYS A 73 -10.89 3.10 1.96
CA LYS A 73 -10.41 4.32 2.64
C LYS A 73 -9.13 4.04 3.42
N SER A 74 -9.06 2.90 4.11
CA SER A 74 -7.86 2.44 4.82
C SER A 74 -6.69 2.24 3.84
N ALA A 75 -6.92 1.57 2.71
CA ALA A 75 -5.92 1.41 1.66
C ALA A 75 -5.42 2.75 1.10
N SER A 76 -6.33 3.69 0.85
CA SER A 76 -6.00 5.04 0.38
C SER A 76 -5.14 5.82 1.39
N HIS A 77 -5.43 5.67 2.69
CA HIS A 77 -4.61 6.28 3.75
C HIS A 77 -3.18 5.72 3.74
N LEU A 78 -3.02 4.40 3.58
CA LEU A 78 -1.70 3.76 3.49
C LEU A 78 -0.91 4.26 2.28
N VAL A 79 -1.52 4.34 1.10
CA VAL A 79 -0.87 4.87 -0.11
C VAL A 79 -0.43 6.32 0.09
N ARG A 80 -1.30 7.16 0.68
CA ARG A 80 -0.98 8.55 0.97
C ARG A 80 0.18 8.67 1.95
N GLN A 81 0.17 7.89 3.03
CA GLN A 81 1.23 7.89 4.04
C GLN A 81 2.57 7.45 3.43
N ARG A 82 2.59 6.39 2.62
CA ARG A 82 3.78 5.93 1.90
C ARG A 82 4.37 7.03 1.01
N LYS A 83 3.52 7.73 0.25
CA LYS A 83 3.93 8.86 -0.60
C LYS A 83 4.50 10.02 0.23
N GLN A 84 3.86 10.35 1.36
CA GLN A 84 4.34 11.44 2.22
C GLN A 84 5.68 11.13 2.88
N LEU A 85 5.90 9.89 3.33
CA LEU A 85 7.18 9.45 3.89
C LEU A 85 8.31 9.47 2.85
N HIS A 86 8.01 9.10 1.61
CA HIS A 86 8.99 9.18 0.52
C HIS A 86 9.41 10.63 0.24
N LEU A 87 8.44 11.55 0.17
CA LEU A 87 8.70 12.97 -0.07
C LEU A 87 9.45 13.64 1.09
N SER A 88 9.14 13.31 2.34
CA SER A 88 9.85 13.86 3.49
C SER A 88 11.29 13.33 3.58
N GLY A 89 11.54 12.07 3.19
CA GLY A 89 12.88 11.51 3.08
C GLY A 89 13.76 12.28 2.10
N LEU A 90 13.23 12.56 0.89
CA LEU A 90 13.93 13.39 -0.11
C LEU A 90 14.18 14.82 0.40
N SER A 91 13.19 15.43 1.05
CA SER A 91 13.32 16.79 1.60
C SER A 91 14.35 16.90 2.74
N ILE A 92 14.52 15.85 3.56
CA ILE A 92 15.56 15.81 4.59
C ILE A 92 16.96 15.69 3.97
N GLU A 93 17.13 14.91 2.91
CA GLU A 93 18.41 14.82 2.19
C GLU A 93 18.78 16.15 1.50
N GLU A 94 17.81 16.82 0.89
CA GLU A 94 18.01 18.15 0.28
C GLU A 94 18.42 19.22 1.30
N ARG A 95 17.88 19.16 2.53
CA ARG A 95 18.32 20.05 3.63
C ARG A 95 19.73 19.73 4.11
N ARG A 96 20.18 18.47 4.03
CA ARG A 96 21.52 18.06 4.43
C ARG A 96 22.61 18.53 3.46
N PHE A 97 22.25 18.74 2.20
CA PHE A 97 23.17 19.26 1.17
C PHE A 97 23.30 20.80 1.16
N ARG A 98 22.49 21.52 1.95
CA ARG A 98 22.57 22.98 2.10
C ARG A 98 23.34 23.38 3.37
N VAL A 99 24.47 22.73 3.63
CA VAL A 99 25.49 23.28 4.53
C VAL A 99 26.33 24.23 3.68
N GLN A 100 26.09 25.54 3.80
CA GLN A 100 27.00 26.55 3.28
C GLN A 100 28.38 26.34 3.92
N ASP A 101 29.39 26.24 3.06
CA ASP A 101 30.80 26.18 3.44
C ASP A 101 31.16 27.33 4.39
N PRO A 102 31.78 27.07 5.55
CA PRO A 102 32.22 28.11 6.45
C PRO A 102 33.68 28.46 6.15
N ASP A 103 33.98 29.09 5.02
CA ASP A 103 35.13 30.01 4.99
C ASP A 103 35.15 30.89 3.75
N GLY A 104 35.50 32.14 3.96
CA GLY A 104 35.52 33.15 2.91
C GLY A 104 35.50 34.58 3.42
N SER A 105 36.03 34.84 4.62
CA SER A 105 36.51 36.18 4.95
C SER A 105 38.00 36.26 4.59
N PRO A 106 38.40 37.04 3.57
CA PRO A 106 39.71 37.65 3.59
C PRO A 106 39.57 39.07 4.14
N ASN A 107 40.25 39.28 5.26
CA ASN A 107 40.69 40.55 5.81
C ASN A 107 41.57 41.33 4.79
N SER A 108 41.82 42.62 5.07
CA SER A 108 42.66 43.65 4.40
C SER A 108 41.95 44.42 3.26
N SER A 109 41.90 45.76 3.21
CA SER A 109 42.67 46.85 3.85
C SER A 109 41.79 48.08 4.10
#